data_AF-A0A662FXM1-F1
#
_entry.id   AF-A0A662FXM1-F1
#
_cell.length_a   1.000
_cell.length_b   1.000
_cell.length_c   1.000
_cell.angle_alpha   90.00
_cell.angle_beta   90.00
_cell.angle_gamma   90.00
#
_symmetry.space_group_name_H-M   'P 1'
#
loop_
_entity.id
_entity.type
_entity.pdbx_description
1 polymer ?
#
loop_
_entity_poly.entity_id
_entity_poly.type
_entity_poly.pdbx_seq_one_letter_code
_entity_poly.pdbx_strand_id
1 'polypeptide(L)'
;RVVNIKPARVGGHTTSIEIQKFWMQHGLGVWIGGMLETGIGRAHNVALASLPGVIYPSDISASNRYWEKDIVEPEFMLNNDGTIDVPKKPGIGVEVLEKELEKHTRRIKIYRR
;
A
#
# COMPACT_ATOMS: atom_id res chain seq x y z
N ARG A 1 24.03 1.39 1.46
CA ARG A 1 23.15 2.18 0.56
C ARG A 1 21.75 1.58 0.67
N VAL A 2 20.70 2.38 0.56
CA VAL A 2 19.31 1.93 0.74
C VAL A 2 18.38 2.80 -0.10
N VAL A 3 17.22 2.25 -0.51
CA VAL A 3 16.18 3.00 -1.23
C VAL A 3 14.82 2.81 -0.57
N ASN A 4 14.14 3.95 -0.40
CA ASN A 4 12.71 4.04 -0.10
C ASN A 4 11.93 4.07 -1.42
N ILE A 5 11.12 3.04 -1.68
CA ILE A 5 10.23 2.95 -2.84
C ILE A 5 8.85 3.47 -2.45
N LYS A 6 8.36 4.48 -3.17
CA LYS A 6 6.97 4.94 -3.08
C LYS A 6 6.26 4.60 -4.38
N PRO A 7 5.35 3.61 -4.41
CA PRO A 7 4.77 3.13 -5.68
C PRO A 7 4.12 4.23 -6.51
N ALA A 8 3.39 5.14 -5.86
CA ALA A 8 2.78 6.31 -6.50
C ALA A 8 3.79 7.28 -7.13
N ARG A 9 5.02 7.35 -6.60
CA ARG A 9 6.09 8.22 -7.12
C ARG A 9 6.80 7.62 -8.32
N VAL A 10 6.94 6.29 -8.36
CA VAL A 10 7.74 5.59 -9.37
C VAL A 10 6.92 5.05 -10.54
N GLY A 11 5.60 5.26 -10.55
CA GLY A 11 4.73 4.83 -11.65
C GLY A 11 4.00 3.50 -11.45
N GLY A 12 3.93 3.00 -10.21
CA GLY A 12 3.12 1.84 -9.84
C GLY A 12 3.91 0.55 -9.63
N HIS A 13 3.21 -0.59 -9.69
CA HIS A 13 3.74 -1.90 -9.30
C HIS A 13 4.93 -2.35 -10.14
N THR A 14 4.82 -2.28 -11.47
CA THR A 14 5.84 -2.79 -12.39
C THR A 14 7.21 -2.19 -12.07
N THR A 15 7.29 -0.86 -12.04
CA THR A 15 8.52 -0.13 -11.73
C THR A 15 8.97 -0.36 -10.29
N SER A 16 8.04 -0.48 -9.33
CA SER A 16 8.40 -0.82 -7.94
C SER A 16 9.09 -2.18 -7.84
N ILE A 17 8.60 -3.19 -8.57
CA ILE A 17 9.16 -4.54 -8.62
C ILE A 17 10.53 -4.53 -9.32
N GLU A 18 10.68 -3.78 -10.41
CA GLU A 18 11.97 -3.64 -11.11
C GLU A 18 13.04 -3.02 -10.20
N ILE A 19 12.70 -1.94 -9.49
CA ILE A 19 13.61 -1.32 -8.51
C ILE A 19 13.94 -2.32 -7.40
N GLN A 20 12.94 -2.96 -6.79
CA GLN A 20 13.16 -3.95 -5.73
C GLN A 20 14.10 -5.07 -6.19
N LYS A 21 13.85 -5.66 -7.36
CA LYS A 21 14.68 -6.74 -7.93
C LYS A 21 16.12 -6.29 -8.18
N PHE A 22 16.31 -5.10 -8.75
CA PHE A 22 17.64 -4.55 -8.99
C PHE A 22 18.45 -4.45 -7.69
N TRP A 23 17.85 -3.89 -6.63
CA TRP A 23 18.53 -3.76 -5.34
C TRP A 23 18.83 -5.12 -4.70
N MET A 24 17.85 -6.04 -4.73
CA MET A 24 18.00 -7.39 -4.19
C MET A 24 19.12 -8.18 -4.89
N GLN A 25 19.24 -8.09 -6.22
CA GLN A 25 20.30 -8.74 -7.00
C GLN A 25 21.72 -8.25 -6.62
N HIS A 26 21.83 -7.05 -6.07
CA HIS A 26 23.10 -6.49 -5.57
C HIS A 26 23.32 -6.73 -4.07
N GLY A 27 22.51 -7.59 -3.44
CA GLY A 27 22.61 -7.87 -2.01
C GLY A 27 22.19 -6.68 -1.12
N LEU A 28 21.41 -5.74 -1.66
CA LEU A 28 20.92 -4.57 -0.93
C LEU A 28 19.41 -4.67 -0.70
N GLY A 29 18.95 -4.13 0.43
CA GLY A 29 17.54 -4.08 0.79
C GLY A 29 16.85 -2.79 0.37
N VAL A 30 15.52 -2.84 0.34
CA VAL A 30 14.63 -1.67 0.17
C VAL A 30 13.54 -1.67 1.24
N TRP A 31 12.79 -0.57 1.32
CA TRP A 31 11.49 -0.52 2.02
C TRP A 31 10.44 0.20 1.20
N ILE A 32 9.17 -0.03 1.51
CA ILE A 32 8.04 0.66 0.91
C ILE A 32 7.68 1.87 1.77
N GLY A 33 7.79 3.06 1.21
CA GLY A 33 7.41 4.30 1.87
C GLY A 33 5.93 4.64 1.63
N GLY A 34 5.27 5.17 2.66
CA GLY A 34 3.90 5.67 2.58
C GLY A 34 3.79 7.12 2.11
N MET A 35 2.56 7.49 1.76
CA MET A 35 2.12 8.81 1.34
C MET A 35 0.74 9.18 1.94
N LEU A 36 0.43 8.68 3.14
CA LEU A 36 -0.87 8.85 3.80
C LEU A 36 -2.03 8.28 2.95
N GLU A 37 -1.83 7.09 2.40
CA GLU A 37 -2.83 6.46 1.55
C GLU A 37 -4.13 6.16 2.30
N THR A 38 -5.24 6.15 1.56
CA THR A 38 -6.45 5.42 1.99
C THR A 38 -6.17 3.91 1.96
N GLY A 39 -7.11 3.11 2.45
CA GLY A 39 -7.02 1.65 2.44
C GLY A 39 -6.76 1.05 1.06
N ILE A 40 -7.21 1.71 -0.03
CA ILE A 40 -6.94 1.27 -1.41
C ILE A 40 -5.43 1.32 -1.69
N GLY A 41 -4.79 2.47 -1.48
CA GLY A 41 -3.34 2.61 -1.71
C GLY A 41 -2.52 1.82 -0.68
N ARG A 42 -2.99 1.74 0.57
CA ARG A 42 -2.35 0.95 1.62
C ARG A 42 -2.31 -0.53 1.26
N ALA A 43 -3.37 -1.08 0.69
CA ALA A 43 -3.41 -2.46 0.24
C ALA A 43 -2.32 -2.77 -0.80
N HIS A 44 -2.13 -1.86 -1.76
CA HIS A 44 -1.03 -1.94 -2.72
C HIS A 44 0.35 -1.91 -2.03
N ASN A 45 0.53 -1.01 -1.06
CA ASN A 45 1.78 -0.89 -0.32
C ASN A 45 2.09 -2.15 0.51
N VAL A 46 1.09 -2.71 1.21
CA VAL A 46 1.24 -3.95 2.00
C VAL A 46 1.63 -5.13 1.10
N ALA A 47 0.98 -5.27 -0.05
CA ALA A 47 1.31 -6.32 -1.02
C ALA A 47 2.74 -6.19 -1.57
N LEU A 48 3.20 -4.96 -1.87
CA LEU A 48 4.58 -4.74 -2.30
C LEU A 48 5.58 -4.94 -1.17
N ALA A 49 5.21 -4.59 0.06
CA ALA A 49 6.06 -4.77 1.23
C ALA A 49 6.29 -6.24 1.60
N SER A 50 5.44 -7.15 1.13
CA SER A 50 5.61 -8.59 1.33
C SER A 50 6.56 -9.25 0.32
N LEU A 51 7.14 -8.49 -0.61
CA LEU A 51 8.10 -9.03 -1.58
C LEU A 51 9.45 -9.36 -0.92
N PRO A 52 10.16 -10.41 -1.38
CA PRO A 52 11.56 -10.63 -1.02
C PRO A 52 12.41 -9.37 -1.25
N GLY A 53 13.47 -9.15 -0.47
CA GLY A 53 14.33 -7.96 -0.61
C GLY A 53 13.74 -6.67 -0.02
N VAL A 54 12.47 -6.65 0.36
CA VAL A 54 11.90 -5.65 1.28
C VAL A 54 12.20 -6.10 2.71
N ILE A 55 13.38 -5.76 3.21
CA ILE A 55 13.93 -6.31 4.47
C ILE A 55 13.92 -5.30 5.63
N TYR A 56 13.54 -4.05 5.36
CA TYR A 56 13.38 -3.05 6.40
C TYR A 56 11.89 -2.79 6.66
N PRO A 57 11.50 -2.44 7.89
CA PRO A 57 10.14 -2.01 8.20
C PRO A 57 9.69 -0.92 7.24
N SER A 58 8.53 -1.13 6.61
CA SER A 58 7.96 -0.19 5.66
C SER A 58 7.12 0.87 6.37
N ASP A 59 7.03 2.08 5.80
CA ASP A 59 6.28 3.19 6.37
C ASP A 59 4.77 3.03 6.14
N ILE A 60 4.22 1.90 6.59
CA ILE A 60 2.83 1.48 6.45
C ILE A 60 2.26 1.30 7.85
N SER A 61 1.22 2.07 8.17
CA SER A 61 0.58 2.02 9.49
C SER A 61 -0.87 1.60 9.38
N ALA A 62 -1.48 1.26 10.52
CA ALA A 62 -2.92 1.07 10.63
C ALA A 62 -3.70 2.28 10.11
N SER A 63 -4.90 2.02 9.58
CA SER A 63 -5.77 3.03 8.99
C SER A 63 -6.17 4.09 10.02
N ASN A 64 -6.48 3.66 11.24
CA ASN A 64 -6.86 4.51 12.36
C ASN A 64 -5.73 5.43 12.89
N ARG A 65 -4.50 5.31 12.37
CA ARG A 65 -3.44 6.29 12.62
C ARG A 65 -3.72 7.62 11.91
N TYR A 66 -4.40 7.58 10.76
CA TYR A 66 -4.57 8.73 9.88
C TYR A 66 -6.03 9.13 9.69
N TRP A 67 -6.94 8.15 9.73
CA TRP A 67 -8.35 8.33 9.39
C TRP A 67 -9.22 7.89 10.56
N GLU A 68 -10.26 8.66 10.87
CA GLU A 68 -11.29 8.20 11.82
C GLU A 68 -12.04 6.98 11.27
N LYS A 69 -12.22 6.94 9.96
CA LYS A 69 -12.81 5.84 9.21
C LYS A 69 -12.19 5.76 7.82
N ASP A 70 -11.75 4.57 7.40
CA ASP A 70 -11.23 4.34 6.05
C ASP A 70 -12.37 4.04 5.06
N ILE A 71 -12.03 3.98 3.77
CA ILE A 71 -12.94 3.70 2.65
C ILE A 71 -12.87 2.24 2.17
N VAL A 72 -12.32 1.33 2.98
CA VAL A 72 -12.21 -0.10 2.66
C VAL A 72 -12.62 -0.99 3.82
N GLU A 73 -12.95 -2.26 3.52
CA GLU A 73 -13.19 -3.30 4.52
C GLU A 73 -12.49 -4.63 4.15
N PRO A 74 -11.78 -5.29 5.08
CA PRO A 74 -11.43 -4.80 6.42
C PRO A 74 -10.44 -3.63 6.37
N GLU A 75 -10.48 -2.77 7.39
CA GLU A 75 -9.42 -1.77 7.59
C GLU A 75 -8.10 -2.45 7.98
N PHE A 76 -6.98 -1.83 7.60
CA PHE A 76 -5.66 -2.28 8.05
C PHE A 76 -5.46 -1.92 9.52
N MET A 77 -5.11 -2.91 10.33
CA MET A 77 -4.84 -2.77 11.76
C MET A 77 -3.43 -3.29 12.06
N LEU A 78 -2.83 -2.77 13.12
CA LEU A 78 -1.60 -3.33 13.66
C LEU A 78 -1.93 -4.52 14.56
N ASN A 79 -1.21 -5.61 14.33
CA ASN A 79 -1.13 -6.72 15.27
C ASN A 79 -0.38 -6.29 16.54
N ASN A 80 -0.51 -7.05 17.63
CA ASN A 80 0.14 -6.74 18.90
C ASN A 80 1.68 -6.71 18.83
N ASP A 81 2.26 -7.34 17.81
CA ASP A 81 3.70 -7.36 17.53
C ASP A 81 4.15 -6.22 16.60
N GLY A 82 3.25 -5.29 16.24
CA GLY A 82 3.54 -4.18 15.34
C GLY A 82 3.55 -4.55 13.86
N THR A 83 3.08 -5.74 13.49
CA THR A 83 2.95 -6.17 12.08
C THR A 83 1.58 -5.83 11.49
N ILE A 84 1.47 -5.91 10.16
CA ILE A 84 0.21 -5.79 9.43
C ILE A 84 0.04 -7.05 8.59
N ASP A 85 -1.14 -7.66 8.66
CA ASP A 85 -1.46 -8.83 7.84
C ASP A 85 -1.56 -8.46 6.36
N VAL A 86 -0.96 -9.30 5.51
CA VAL A 86 -1.05 -9.17 4.06
C VAL A 86 -2.40 -9.76 3.60
N PRO A 87 -3.29 -8.97 2.95
CA PRO A 87 -4.56 -9.49 2.44
C PRO A 87 -4.36 -10.61 1.42
N LYS A 88 -5.20 -11.65 1.48
CA LYS A 88 -5.08 -12.86 0.64
C LYS A 88 -6.14 -12.99 -0.45
N LYS A 89 -7.19 -12.17 -0.42
CA LYS A 89 -8.24 -12.20 -1.45
C LYS A 89 -7.72 -11.66 -2.79
N PRO A 90 -8.32 -12.06 -3.94
CA PRO A 90 -7.95 -11.51 -5.24
C PRO A 90 -8.02 -9.98 -5.32
N GLY A 91 -7.28 -9.39 -6.27
CA GLY A 91 -7.20 -7.94 -6.42
C GLY A 91 -6.31 -7.31 -5.35
N ILE A 92 -6.79 -6.22 -4.73
CA ILE A 92 -6.10 -5.58 -3.60
C ILE A 92 -6.41 -6.25 -2.26
N GLY A 93 -7.25 -7.28 -2.26
CA GLY A 93 -7.55 -8.11 -1.10
C GLY A 93 -8.46 -7.48 -0.03
N VAL A 94 -8.97 -6.28 -0.30
CA VAL A 94 -9.96 -5.54 0.51
C VAL A 94 -11.10 -5.07 -0.39
N GLU A 95 -12.29 -4.88 0.17
CA GLU A 95 -13.45 -4.34 -0.53
C GLU A 95 -13.50 -2.82 -0.40
N VAL A 96 -13.84 -2.11 -1.47
CA VAL A 96 -14.06 -0.65 -1.42
C VAL A 96 -15.47 -0.39 -0.92
N LEU A 97 -15.58 0.40 0.15
CA LEU A 97 -16.87 0.82 0.70
C LEU A 97 -17.42 1.98 -0.12
N GLU A 98 -18.12 1.67 -1.23
CA GLU A 98 -18.63 2.67 -2.19
C GLU A 98 -19.40 3.81 -1.51
N LYS A 99 -20.30 3.48 -0.58
CA LYS A 99 -21.07 4.50 0.17
C LYS A 99 -20.19 5.42 1.02
N GLU A 100 -19.06 4.92 1.52
CA GLU A 100 -18.12 5.73 2.31
C GLU A 100 -17.25 6.58 1.39
N LEU A 101 -16.75 5.99 0.30
CA LEU A 101 -16.03 6.71 -0.75
C LEU A 101 -16.85 7.87 -1.31
N GLU A 102 -18.14 7.65 -1.61
CA GLU A 102 -19.05 8.67 -2.13
C GLU A 102 -19.21 9.86 -1.17
N LYS A 103 -19.28 9.64 0.14
CA LYS A 103 -19.40 10.74 1.15
C LYS A 103 -18.21 11.70 1.10
N HIS A 104 -17.01 11.16 0.88
CA HIS A 104 -15.77 11.94 0.84
C HIS A 104 -15.44 12.47 -0.56
N THR A 105 -16.20 12.07 -1.59
CA THR A 105 -15.96 12.46 -2.97
C THR A 105 -16.55 13.84 -3.26
N ARG A 106 -15.71 14.76 -3.78
CA ARG A 106 -16.15 16.12 -4.17
C ARG A 106 -16.40 16.29 -5.66
N ARG A 107 -15.82 15.44 -6.50
CA ARG A 107 -15.97 15.52 -7.96
C ARG A 107 -15.79 14.15 -8.58
N ILE A 108 -16.67 13.80 -9.51
CA ILE A 108 -16.57 12.58 -10.32
C ILE A 108 -16.51 12.99 -11.78
N LYS A 109 -15.59 12.39 -12.54
CA LYS A 109 -15.55 12.50 -13.99
C LYS A 109 -15.24 11.14 -14.59
N ILE A 110 -16.18 10.60 -15.35
CA ILE A 110 -16.09 9.26 -15.94
C ILE A 110 -15.80 9.43 -17.42
N TYR A 111 -14.78 8.72 -17.91
CA TYR A 111 -14.43 8.66 -19.32
C TYR A 111 -14.69 7.24 -19.81
N ARG A 112 -15.37 7.11 -20.96
CA ARG A 112 -15.57 5.85 -21.65
C ARG A 112 -14.66 5.83 -22.87
N ARG A 113 -14.11 4.65 -23.18
CA ARG A 113 -13.41 4.42 -24.44
C ARG A 113 -14.37 4.51 -25.61
#